data_AF-A0A1H9XDM2-F1
#
_entry.id   AF-A0A1H9XDM2-F1
#
_cell.length_a   1.000
_cell.length_b   1.000
_cell.length_c   1.000
_cell.angle_alpha   90.00
_cell.angle_beta   90.00
_cell.angle_gamma   90.00
#
_symmetry.space_group_name_H-M   'P 1'
#
loop_
_entity.id
_entity.type
_entity.pdbx_description
1 polymer ?
#
loop_
_entity_poly.entity_id
_entity_poly.type
_entity_poly.pdbx_seq_one_letter_code
_entity_poly.pdbx_strand_id
1 'polypeptide(L)'
;MSDEGVRIEITVAAPVDEVWQSFRDKEKLRHWHGWDLPELDAEIDNIYFENAEEGDGATLVVQGHDTFVLTPVPEGTRVVLTRAPVGTSPEWDAYYDEITEGWITFLHQLKFAHEYHPGEKRRTLFWSCEVDLGVSGKPFFESANQRGVVVEEFGPGLVVTSAQMTVVTTYGFSDAELEALRQRGPADVADPK
;
A
#
# COMPACT_ATOMS: atom_id res chain seq x y z
N MET A 1 -1.26 -27.18 -8.19
CA MET A 1 -1.93 -25.87 -8.30
C MET A 1 -2.72 -25.78 -7.03
N SER A 2 -2.17 -25.14 -5.99
CA SER A 2 -2.90 -25.04 -4.72
C SER A 2 -4.14 -24.19 -4.98
N ASP A 3 -5.33 -24.68 -4.65
CA ASP A 3 -6.61 -23.96 -4.78
C ASP A 3 -6.72 -22.72 -3.85
N GLU A 4 -5.61 -22.34 -3.22
CA GLU A 4 -5.49 -21.27 -2.25
C GLU A 4 -4.76 -20.11 -2.96
N GLY A 5 -5.46 -19.00 -3.18
CA GLY A 5 -4.87 -17.81 -3.81
C GLY A 5 -3.72 -17.21 -2.98
N VAL A 6 -3.07 -16.17 -3.50
CA VAL A 6 -1.92 -15.56 -2.81
C VAL A 6 -2.33 -14.99 -1.45
N ARG A 7 -1.57 -15.35 -0.41
CA ARG A 7 -1.75 -14.86 0.96
C ARG A 7 -0.63 -13.90 1.33
N ILE A 8 -1.00 -12.68 1.70
CA ILE A 8 -0.09 -11.63 2.17
C ILE A 8 -0.40 -11.38 3.65
N GLU A 9 0.64 -11.37 4.49
CA GLU A 9 0.49 -11.26 5.94
C GLU A 9 1.47 -10.23 6.51
N ILE A 10 0.96 -9.31 7.31
CA ILE A 10 1.75 -8.32 8.06
C ILE A 10 1.26 -8.27 9.52
N THR A 11 2.13 -7.79 10.41
CA THR A 11 1.75 -7.41 11.78
C THR A 11 1.94 -5.91 11.96
N VAL A 12 0.87 -5.22 12.36
CA VAL A 12 0.84 -3.78 12.63
C VAL A 12 0.86 -3.58 14.14
N ALA A 13 1.77 -2.76 14.66
CA ALA A 13 1.90 -2.51 16.10
C ALA A 13 0.83 -1.54 16.64
N ALA A 14 -0.45 -1.81 16.35
CA ALA A 14 -1.61 -1.05 16.82
C ALA A 14 -2.78 -1.99 17.18
N PRO A 15 -3.71 -1.58 18.05
CA PRO A 15 -4.89 -2.36 18.41
C PRO A 15 -5.82 -2.64 17.22
N VAL A 16 -6.52 -3.77 17.24
CA VAL A 16 -7.37 -4.22 16.11
C VAL A 16 -8.43 -3.20 15.73
N ASP A 17 -9.05 -2.53 16.70
CA ASP A 17 -10.06 -1.50 16.44
C ASP A 17 -9.45 -0.29 15.70
N GLU A 18 -8.22 0.10 16.02
CA GLU A 18 -7.53 1.21 15.37
C GLU A 18 -7.15 0.86 13.93
N VAL A 19 -6.62 -0.34 13.71
CA VAL A 19 -6.27 -0.84 12.37
C VAL A 19 -7.53 -1.03 11.55
N TRP A 20 -8.63 -1.54 12.12
CA TRP A 20 -9.91 -1.70 11.43
C TRP A 20 -10.48 -0.35 10.96
N GLN A 21 -10.37 0.69 11.77
CA GLN A 21 -10.78 2.04 11.34
C GLN A 21 -9.98 2.53 10.13
N SER A 22 -8.73 2.09 9.94
CA SER A 22 -7.96 2.41 8.72
C SER A 22 -8.53 1.80 7.44
N PHE A 23 -9.49 0.87 7.52
CA PHE A 23 -10.22 0.30 6.37
C PHE A 23 -11.62 0.90 6.19
N ARG A 24 -12.15 1.62 7.19
CA ARG A 24 -13.54 2.11 7.20
C ARG A 24 -13.65 3.64 7.23
N ASP A 25 -12.56 4.32 7.55
CA ASP A 25 -12.47 5.78 7.49
C ASP A 25 -11.71 6.22 6.23
N LYS A 26 -12.36 7.02 5.39
CA LYS A 26 -11.78 7.53 4.13
C LYS A 26 -10.54 8.40 4.36
N GLU A 27 -10.49 9.19 5.44
CA GLU A 27 -9.30 10.00 5.75
C GLU A 27 -8.13 9.09 6.12
N LYS A 28 -8.38 8.06 6.94
CA LYS A 28 -7.35 7.08 7.30
C LYS A 28 -6.90 6.23 6.11
N LEU A 29 -7.79 5.88 5.19
CA LEU A 29 -7.44 5.15 3.97
C LEU A 29 -6.43 5.93 3.11
N ARG A 30 -6.57 7.25 3.00
CA ARG A 30 -5.61 8.10 2.29
C ARG A 30 -4.20 8.05 2.90
N HIS A 31 -4.07 7.71 4.18
CA HIS A 31 -2.78 7.63 4.84
C HIS A 31 -1.98 6.38 4.47
N TRP A 32 -2.54 5.42 3.72
CA TRP A 32 -1.79 4.21 3.33
C TRP A 32 -2.15 3.58 1.98
N HIS A 33 -3.37 3.76 1.47
CA HIS A 33 -3.82 3.14 0.24
C HIS A 33 -3.67 4.07 -0.97
N GLY A 34 -3.15 3.54 -2.08
CA GLY A 34 -3.07 4.23 -3.36
C GLY A 34 -1.95 5.28 -3.43
N TRP A 35 -1.92 5.99 -4.56
CA TRP A 35 -0.92 7.01 -4.92
C TRP A 35 -1.55 8.40 -4.87
N ASP A 36 -0.74 9.48 -4.87
CA ASP A 36 -1.28 10.85 -4.93
C ASP A 36 -1.74 11.22 -6.36
N LEU A 37 -2.78 10.53 -6.82
CA LEU A 37 -3.43 10.73 -8.10
C LEU A 37 -4.83 11.34 -7.91
N PRO A 38 -5.35 12.12 -8.88
CA PRO A 38 -6.70 12.67 -8.82
C PRO A 38 -7.80 11.62 -8.60
N GLU A 39 -7.57 10.39 -9.04
CA GLU A 39 -8.51 9.27 -8.98
C GLU A 39 -8.54 8.57 -7.61
N LEU A 40 -7.61 8.87 -6.70
CA LEU A 40 -7.46 8.17 -5.42
C LEU A 40 -8.77 8.12 -4.62
N ASP A 41 -9.50 9.22 -4.59
CA ASP A 41 -10.76 9.30 -3.85
C ASP A 41 -11.84 8.37 -4.44
N ALA A 42 -11.89 8.26 -5.78
CA ALA A 42 -12.81 7.36 -6.46
C ALA A 42 -12.37 5.90 -6.31
N GLU A 43 -11.07 5.62 -6.34
CA GLU A 43 -10.50 4.28 -6.08
C GLU A 43 -10.85 3.80 -4.66
N ILE A 44 -10.63 4.66 -3.64
CA ILE A 44 -10.99 4.37 -2.25
C ILE A 44 -12.48 4.03 -2.13
N ASP A 45 -13.34 4.86 -2.73
CA ASP A 45 -14.79 4.66 -2.68
C ASP A 45 -15.18 3.35 -3.34
N ASN A 46 -14.62 3.05 -4.50
CA ASN A 46 -14.92 1.85 -5.25
C ASN A 46 -14.50 0.57 -4.51
N ILE A 47 -13.28 0.53 -3.97
CA ILE A 47 -12.70 -0.67 -3.34
C ILE A 47 -13.25 -0.91 -1.94
N TYR A 48 -13.31 0.13 -1.10
CA TYR A 48 -13.58 -0.04 0.33
C TYR A 48 -15.03 0.29 0.72
N PHE A 49 -15.86 0.84 -0.17
CA PHE A 49 -17.24 1.23 0.18
C PHE A 49 -18.30 0.71 -0.78
N GLU A 50 -18.11 0.89 -2.09
CA GLU A 50 -19.10 0.45 -3.09
C GLU A 50 -19.08 -1.06 -3.30
N ASN A 51 -17.88 -1.65 -3.39
CA ASN A 51 -17.68 -3.08 -3.63
C ASN A 51 -17.05 -3.78 -2.42
N ALA A 52 -17.46 -3.38 -1.23
CA ALA A 52 -16.96 -3.93 0.03
C ALA A 52 -18.09 -4.55 0.86
N GLU A 53 -17.85 -5.76 1.35
CA GLU A 53 -18.76 -6.49 2.20
C GLU A 53 -18.06 -6.84 3.52
N GLU A 54 -18.65 -6.43 4.64
CA GLU A 54 -18.17 -6.79 5.98
C GLU A 54 -18.66 -8.20 6.33
N GLY A 55 -17.74 -9.07 6.73
CA GLY A 55 -18.03 -10.42 7.21
C GLY A 55 -18.14 -10.49 8.74
N ASP A 56 -18.09 -11.70 9.29
CA ASP A 56 -18.03 -11.89 10.74
C ASP A 56 -16.69 -11.39 11.31
N GLY A 57 -16.75 -10.66 12.42
CA GLY A 57 -15.57 -10.08 13.07
C GLY A 57 -14.94 -8.95 12.25
N ALA A 58 -13.63 -8.77 12.36
CA ALA A 58 -12.87 -7.78 11.58
C ALA A 58 -12.46 -8.36 10.22
N THR A 59 -13.45 -8.72 9.42
CA THR A 59 -13.30 -9.32 8.09
C THR A 59 -13.91 -8.39 7.03
N LEU A 60 -13.17 -8.10 5.97
CA LEU A 60 -13.62 -7.27 4.85
C LEU A 60 -13.34 -7.98 3.52
N VAL A 61 -14.37 -8.21 2.72
CA VAL A 61 -14.22 -8.68 1.34
C VAL A 61 -14.31 -7.46 0.43
N VAL A 62 -13.31 -7.23 -0.41
CA VAL A 62 -13.28 -6.15 -1.39
C VAL A 62 -13.35 -6.70 -2.80
N GLN A 63 -14.01 -5.95 -3.69
CA GLN A 63 -14.22 -6.31 -5.10
C GLN A 63 -14.86 -7.70 -5.29
N GLY A 64 -15.56 -8.19 -4.26
CA GLY A 64 -16.21 -9.50 -4.23
C GLY A 64 -15.28 -10.72 -4.19
N HIS A 65 -13.96 -10.54 -4.04
CA HIS A 65 -13.02 -11.66 -4.19
C HIS A 65 -11.78 -11.61 -3.29
N ASP A 66 -11.28 -10.42 -2.91
CA ASP A 66 -10.09 -10.28 -2.06
C ASP A 66 -10.53 -10.11 -0.60
N THR A 67 -9.99 -10.92 0.31
CA THR A 67 -10.47 -10.95 1.71
C THR A 67 -9.39 -10.49 2.68
N PHE A 68 -9.67 -9.44 3.44
CA PHE A 68 -8.92 -9.02 4.60
C PHE A 68 -9.47 -9.64 5.88
N VAL A 69 -8.59 -10.18 6.71
CA VAL A 69 -8.91 -10.64 8.07
C VAL A 69 -7.93 -9.99 9.04
N LEU A 70 -8.47 -9.29 10.03
CA LEU A 70 -7.70 -8.68 11.10
C LEU A 70 -7.88 -9.50 12.39
N THR A 71 -6.78 -9.88 13.01
CA THR A 71 -6.80 -10.66 14.26
C THR A 71 -5.88 -10.01 15.29
N PRO A 72 -6.34 -9.79 16.54
CA PRO A 72 -5.45 -9.33 17.60
C PRO A 72 -4.37 -10.37 17.90
N VAL A 73 -3.14 -9.92 18.06
CA VAL A 73 -1.96 -10.71 18.45
C VAL A 73 -1.19 -9.95 19.54
N PRO A 74 -0.28 -10.59 20.32
CA PRO A 74 0.42 -9.91 21.41
C PRO A 74 1.18 -8.64 20.98
N GLU A 75 1.69 -8.61 19.76
CA GLU A 75 2.47 -7.52 19.17
C GLU A 75 1.60 -6.41 18.54
N GLY A 76 0.28 -6.58 18.49
CA GLY A 76 -0.66 -5.64 17.88
C GLY A 76 -1.76 -6.35 17.10
N THR A 77 -1.83 -6.11 15.79
CA THR A 77 -2.84 -6.69 14.91
C THR A 77 -2.17 -7.39 13.74
N ARG A 78 -2.49 -8.66 13.56
CA ARG A 78 -2.15 -9.39 12.33
C ARG A 78 -3.19 -9.06 11.27
N VAL A 79 -2.74 -8.51 10.15
CA VAL A 79 -3.56 -8.26 8.96
C VAL A 79 -3.19 -9.29 7.92
N VAL A 80 -4.20 -9.98 7.40
CA VAL A 80 -4.01 -10.96 6.34
C VAL A 80 -4.91 -10.60 5.19
N LEU A 81 -4.33 -10.47 4.01
CA LEU A 81 -5.03 -10.44 2.74
C LEU A 81 -4.91 -11.80 2.04
N THR A 82 -6.04 -12.40 1.70
CA THR A 82 -6.10 -13.56 0.80
C THR A 82 -6.68 -13.09 -0.53
N ARG A 83 -5.87 -13.14 -1.59
CA ARG A 83 -6.30 -12.89 -2.97
C ARG A 83 -7.15 -14.04 -3.47
N ALA A 84 -8.13 -13.77 -4.33
CA ALA A 84 -8.79 -14.85 -5.06
C ALA A 84 -7.81 -15.63 -5.94
N PRO A 85 -8.04 -16.92 -6.22
CA PRO A 85 -7.19 -17.68 -7.13
C PRO A 85 -7.17 -17.10 -8.55
N VAL A 86 -6.05 -17.23 -9.24
CA VAL A 86 -5.93 -16.95 -10.68
C VAL A 86 -6.98 -17.76 -11.44
N GLY A 87 -7.60 -17.16 -12.46
CA GLY A 87 -8.69 -17.77 -13.24
C GLY A 87 -10.09 -17.40 -12.75
N THR A 88 -10.19 -16.70 -11.61
CA THR A 88 -11.49 -16.19 -11.10
C THR A 88 -11.98 -15.01 -11.92
N SER A 89 -11.08 -14.21 -12.50
CA SER A 89 -11.42 -13.18 -13.48
C SER A 89 -10.41 -13.17 -14.64
N PRO A 90 -10.78 -13.70 -15.82
CA PRO A 90 -9.91 -13.73 -16.99
C PRO A 90 -9.40 -12.36 -17.45
N GLU A 91 -10.15 -11.30 -17.14
CA GLU A 91 -9.76 -9.91 -17.44
C GLU A 91 -8.57 -9.46 -16.58
N TRP A 92 -8.52 -9.88 -15.33
CA TRP A 92 -7.52 -9.47 -14.35
C TRP A 92 -6.35 -10.44 -14.21
N ASP A 93 -6.46 -11.65 -14.76
CA ASP A 93 -5.42 -12.68 -14.69
C ASP A 93 -4.07 -12.20 -15.24
N ALA A 94 -4.07 -11.39 -16.31
CA ALA A 94 -2.86 -10.82 -16.89
C ALA A 94 -2.16 -9.81 -15.96
N TYR A 95 -2.91 -9.20 -15.04
CA TYR A 95 -2.44 -8.20 -14.07
C TYR A 95 -2.33 -8.78 -12.65
N TYR A 96 -2.55 -10.09 -12.47
CA TYR A 96 -2.67 -10.69 -11.15
C TYR A 96 -1.44 -10.46 -10.27
N ASP A 97 -0.25 -10.64 -10.86
CA ASP A 97 1.03 -10.42 -10.20
C ASP A 97 1.22 -8.94 -9.87
N GLU A 98 0.95 -8.02 -10.81
CA GLU A 98 1.05 -6.57 -10.59
C GLU A 98 0.12 -6.09 -9.47
N ILE A 99 -1.13 -6.57 -9.44
CA ILE A 99 -2.08 -6.25 -8.35
C ILE A 99 -1.59 -6.85 -7.03
N THR A 100 -0.96 -8.03 -7.06
CA THR A 100 -0.38 -8.64 -5.84
C THR A 100 0.74 -7.79 -5.29
N GLU A 101 1.64 -7.29 -6.14
CA GLU A 101 2.71 -6.38 -5.75
C GLU A 101 2.17 -5.04 -5.23
N GLY A 102 1.11 -4.50 -5.85
CA GLY A 102 0.39 -3.33 -5.33
C GLY A 102 -0.13 -3.55 -3.91
N TRP A 103 -0.79 -4.68 -3.67
CA TRP A 103 -1.30 -5.04 -2.35
C TRP A 103 -0.21 -5.20 -1.28
N ILE A 104 0.92 -5.82 -1.62
CA ILE A 104 2.08 -5.90 -0.72
C ILE A 104 2.54 -4.49 -0.33
N THR A 105 2.65 -3.59 -1.30
CA THR A 105 3.04 -2.19 -1.08
C THR A 105 2.08 -1.49 -0.13
N PHE A 106 0.78 -1.54 -0.40
CA PHE A 106 -0.24 -0.88 0.39
C PHE A 106 -0.27 -1.40 1.83
N LEU A 107 -0.16 -2.71 2.04
CA LEU A 107 -0.11 -3.29 3.39
C LEU A 107 1.14 -2.81 4.15
N HIS A 108 2.30 -2.75 3.51
CA HIS A 108 3.49 -2.19 4.16
C HIS A 108 3.37 -0.69 4.43
N GLN A 109 2.70 0.08 3.57
CA GLN A 109 2.36 1.48 3.85
C GLN A 109 1.39 1.61 5.05
N LEU A 110 0.41 0.71 5.19
CA LEU A 110 -0.48 0.66 6.36
C LEU A 110 0.34 0.45 7.64
N LYS A 111 1.21 -0.56 7.65
CA LYS A 111 2.12 -0.82 8.78
C LYS A 111 2.97 0.41 9.09
N PHE A 112 3.53 1.03 8.06
CA PHE A 112 4.41 2.20 8.20
C PHE A 112 3.67 3.41 8.77
N ALA A 113 2.46 3.70 8.30
CA ALA A 113 1.63 4.80 8.78
C ALA A 113 1.31 4.66 10.27
N HIS A 114 1.00 3.45 10.75
CA HIS A 114 0.73 3.21 12.18
C HIS A 114 2.00 3.30 13.04
N GLU A 115 3.15 2.86 12.54
CA GLU A 115 4.36 2.71 13.35
C GLU A 115 5.27 3.95 13.37
N TYR A 116 5.24 4.75 12.31
CA TYR A 116 6.10 5.93 12.17
C TYR A 116 5.32 7.24 12.18
N HIS A 117 4.09 7.25 11.64
CA HIS A 117 3.36 8.49 11.33
C HIS A 117 1.87 8.42 11.68
N PRO A 118 1.49 8.04 12.92
CA PRO A 118 0.10 7.82 13.28
C PRO A 118 -0.73 9.10 13.12
N GLY A 119 -1.67 9.05 12.18
CA GLY A 119 -2.59 10.17 11.89
C GLY A 119 -2.00 11.28 11.03
N GLU A 120 -0.76 11.17 10.55
CA GLU A 120 -0.16 12.18 9.68
C GLU A 120 -0.52 11.95 8.21
N LYS A 121 -0.63 13.06 7.47
CA LYS A 121 -0.89 13.03 6.03
C LYS A 121 0.40 12.72 5.29
N ARG A 122 0.35 11.71 4.43
CA ARG A 122 1.43 11.36 3.51
C ARG A 122 1.27 12.05 2.15
N ARG A 123 2.36 12.08 1.38
CA ARG A 123 2.36 12.34 -0.06
C ARG A 123 3.12 11.22 -0.76
N THR A 124 2.55 10.66 -1.83
CA THR A 124 3.10 9.44 -2.46
C THR A 124 3.33 9.60 -3.95
N LEU A 125 4.57 9.38 -4.38
CA LEU A 125 4.98 9.32 -5.77
C LEU A 125 5.12 7.86 -6.22
N PHE A 126 4.75 7.61 -7.47
CA PHE A 126 4.90 6.32 -8.13
C PHE A 126 5.65 6.51 -9.45
N TRP A 127 6.55 5.58 -9.75
CA TRP A 127 7.15 5.41 -11.06
C TRP A 127 7.02 3.94 -11.47
N SER A 128 6.61 3.69 -12.71
CA SER A 128 6.52 2.33 -13.28
C SER A 128 7.88 1.79 -13.74
N CYS A 129 8.95 2.11 -12.99
CA CYS A 129 10.29 1.58 -13.17
C CYS A 129 11.10 1.73 -11.87
N GLU A 130 12.23 1.05 -11.79
CA GLU A 130 13.22 1.33 -10.75
C GLU A 130 13.84 2.72 -10.97
N VAL A 131 13.92 3.52 -9.91
CA VAL A 131 14.54 4.85 -9.91
C VAL A 131 15.61 4.91 -8.83
N ASP A 132 16.85 5.19 -9.21
CA ASP A 132 17.91 5.51 -8.26
C ASP A 132 17.72 6.95 -7.75
N LEU A 133 17.18 7.05 -6.54
CA LEU A 133 16.91 8.33 -5.87
C LEU A 133 18.17 8.93 -5.21
N GLY A 134 19.30 8.21 -5.22
CA GLY A 134 20.55 8.63 -4.58
C GLY A 134 20.47 8.71 -3.05
N VAL A 135 19.54 7.99 -2.43
CA VAL A 135 19.32 7.98 -0.97
C VAL A 135 19.66 6.62 -0.37
N SER A 136 20.03 6.65 0.91
CA SER A 136 20.21 5.44 1.71
C SER A 136 19.16 5.39 2.81
N GLY A 137 18.70 4.19 3.15
CA GLY A 137 17.67 4.01 4.17
C GLY A 137 17.89 2.77 5.02
N LYS A 138 17.23 2.75 6.17
CA LYS A 138 17.20 1.58 7.06
C LYS A 138 16.22 0.56 6.49
N PRO A 139 16.56 -0.74 6.38
CA PRO A 139 15.62 -1.76 5.94
C PRO A 139 14.34 -1.75 6.80
N PHE A 140 13.17 -1.78 6.16
CA PHE A 140 11.86 -1.86 6.82
C PHE A 140 11.18 -3.20 6.52
N PHE A 141 11.15 -3.61 5.26
CA PHE A 141 10.69 -4.94 4.85
C PHE A 141 11.41 -5.41 3.60
N GLU A 142 11.30 -6.71 3.34
CA GLU A 142 11.76 -7.36 2.11
C GLU A 142 10.76 -8.46 1.74
N SER A 143 10.35 -8.50 0.48
CA SER A 143 9.52 -9.54 -0.12
C SER A 143 10.32 -10.24 -1.23
N ALA A 144 9.69 -11.15 -1.98
CA ALA A 144 10.35 -11.80 -3.10
C ALA A 144 10.78 -10.80 -4.20
N ASN A 145 9.99 -9.74 -4.40
CA ASN A 145 10.16 -8.81 -5.53
C ASN A 145 10.36 -7.35 -5.08
N GLN A 146 10.08 -7.02 -3.82
CA GLN A 146 10.13 -5.65 -3.31
C GLN A 146 11.03 -5.53 -2.10
N ARG A 147 11.61 -4.34 -1.97
CA ARG A 147 12.32 -3.92 -0.76
C ARG A 147 11.82 -2.57 -0.31
N GLY A 148 11.48 -2.47 0.97
CA GLY A 148 11.13 -1.21 1.63
C GLY A 148 12.26 -0.70 2.52
N VAL A 149 12.60 0.58 2.41
CA VAL A 149 13.56 1.25 3.28
C VAL A 149 13.00 2.55 3.84
N VAL A 150 13.32 2.84 5.10
CA VAL A 150 13.01 4.11 5.76
C VAL A 150 14.09 5.13 5.42
N VAL A 151 13.71 6.26 4.84
CA VAL A 151 14.59 7.37 4.45
C VAL A 151 14.26 8.59 5.30
N GLU A 152 15.15 8.91 6.23
CA GLU A 152 14.98 10.01 7.21
C GLU A 152 14.80 11.38 6.53
N GLU A 153 15.48 11.59 5.40
CA GLU A 153 15.44 12.83 4.61
C GLU A 153 14.06 13.14 4.01
N PHE A 154 13.15 12.14 4.00
CA PHE A 154 11.81 12.25 3.41
C PHE A 154 10.70 12.46 4.47
N GLY A 155 11.07 12.97 5.65
CA GLY A 155 10.18 13.11 6.80
C GLY A 155 9.79 11.73 7.33
N PRO A 156 10.74 11.05 7.99
CA PRO A 156 10.93 9.59 7.89
C PRO A 156 10.07 8.90 6.82
N GLY A 157 10.45 9.00 5.55
CA GLY A 157 9.65 8.46 4.44
C GLY A 157 9.88 6.97 4.21
N LEU A 158 9.00 6.34 3.45
CA LEU A 158 9.14 4.95 2.99
C LEU A 158 9.42 4.93 1.48
N VAL A 159 10.54 4.33 1.09
CA VAL A 159 10.85 4.03 -0.32
C VAL A 159 10.70 2.54 -0.53
N VAL A 160 9.82 2.15 -1.45
CA VAL A 160 9.64 0.78 -1.91
C VAL A 160 10.16 0.66 -3.34
N THR A 161 11.08 -0.26 -3.58
CA THR A 161 11.62 -0.50 -4.93
C THR A 161 11.45 -1.96 -5.32
N SER A 162 11.24 -2.18 -6.62
CA SER A 162 11.34 -3.46 -7.31
C SER A 162 11.97 -3.23 -8.70
N ALA A 163 12.19 -4.30 -9.46
CA ALA A 163 12.61 -4.18 -10.86
C ALA A 163 11.57 -3.47 -11.75
N GLN A 164 10.31 -3.39 -11.31
CA GLN A 164 9.19 -2.87 -12.11
C GLN A 164 8.66 -1.53 -11.61
N MET A 165 8.94 -1.14 -10.38
CA MET A 165 8.39 0.10 -9.82
C MET A 165 9.24 0.71 -8.71
N THR A 166 9.01 1.99 -8.48
CA THR A 166 9.46 2.75 -7.32
C THR A 166 8.28 3.50 -6.73
N VAL A 167 8.04 3.33 -5.44
CA VAL A 167 7.04 4.08 -4.67
C VAL A 167 7.76 4.84 -3.58
N VAL A 168 7.52 6.14 -3.48
CA VAL A 168 8.07 6.98 -2.42
C VAL A 168 6.95 7.65 -1.66
N THR A 169 6.84 7.32 -0.38
CA THR A 169 5.94 7.95 0.56
C THR A 169 6.73 8.93 1.43
N THR A 170 6.31 10.19 1.44
CA THR A 170 6.95 11.28 2.18
C THR A 170 5.97 11.87 3.18
N TYR A 171 6.48 12.48 4.25
CA TYR A 171 5.69 13.21 5.24
C TYR A 171 6.28 14.61 5.44
N GLY A 172 5.40 15.60 5.61
CA GLY A 172 5.81 17.00 5.80
C GLY A 172 6.40 17.69 4.57
N PHE A 173 6.47 17.02 3.41
CA PHE A 173 6.97 17.61 2.16
C PHE A 173 6.04 18.70 1.63
N SER A 174 6.65 19.81 1.22
CA SER A 174 5.99 20.84 0.41
C SER A 174 5.82 20.39 -1.05
N ASP A 175 4.94 21.07 -1.80
CA ASP A 175 4.75 20.77 -3.22
C ASP A 175 6.04 20.95 -4.04
N ALA A 176 6.89 21.91 -3.67
CA ALA A 176 8.17 22.14 -4.34
C ALA A 176 9.18 21.00 -4.08
N GLU A 177 9.23 20.49 -2.84
CA GLU A 177 10.09 19.35 -2.51
C GLU A 177 9.61 18.06 -3.18
N LEU A 178 8.29 17.86 -3.22
CA LEU A 178 7.68 16.72 -3.89
C LEU A 178 7.93 16.76 -5.40
N GLU A 179 7.81 17.93 -6.03
CA GLU A 179 8.10 18.10 -7.46
C GLU A 179 9.60 17.89 -7.77
N ALA A 180 10.49 18.42 -6.93
CA ALA A 180 11.93 18.19 -7.08
C ALA A 180 12.30 16.70 -6.94
N LEU A 181 11.57 15.96 -6.10
CA LEU A 181 11.71 14.51 -5.97
C LEU A 181 11.14 13.78 -7.20
N ARG A 182 9.95 14.19 -7.69
CA ARG A 182 9.32 13.64 -8.92
C ARG A 182 10.27 13.70 -10.12
N GLN A 183 11.00 14.81 -10.25
CA GLN A 183 11.97 15.05 -11.33
C GLN A 183 13.24 14.18 -11.27
N ARG A 184 13.47 13.41 -10.19
CA ARG A 184 14.59 12.45 -10.13
C ARG A 184 14.32 11.19 -10.96
N GLY A 185 13.05 10.87 -11.20
CA GLY A 185 12.68 9.77 -12.11
C GLY A 185 12.65 10.21 -13.58
N PRO A 186 12.49 9.25 -14.51
CA PRO A 186 12.42 9.55 -15.93
C PRO A 186 11.23 10.46 -16.27
N ALA A 187 11.48 11.49 -17.07
CA ALA A 187 10.49 12.51 -17.43
C ALA A 187 9.27 11.96 -18.16
N ASP A 188 9.41 10.82 -18.85
CA ASP A 188 8.36 10.18 -19.65
C ASP A 188 7.48 9.20 -18.84
N VAL A 189 7.80 8.98 -17.55
CA VAL A 189 7.11 8.05 -16.64
C VAL A 189 6.47 8.80 -15.46
N ALA A 190 6.70 10.10 -15.34
CA ALA A 190 5.97 10.95 -14.39
C ALA A 190 4.53 11.11 -14.86
N ASP A 191 3.63 10.35 -14.22
CA ASP A 191 2.17 10.21 -14.40
C ASP A 191 1.50 10.89 -15.61
N PRO A 192 0.80 10.11 -16.46
CA PRO A 192 -0.15 10.69 -17.40
C PRO A 192 -1.25 11.42 -16.61
N LYS A 193 -1.44 12.70 -16.95
CA LYS A 193 -2.59 13.52 -16.52
C LYS A 193 -3.93 12.93 -16.91
#